data_AF-A0A067D0S7-F1
#
_entry.id   AF-A0A067D0S7-F1
#
_cell.length_a   1.000
_cell.length_b   1.000
_cell.length_c   1.000
_cell.angle_alpha   90.00
_cell.angle_beta   90.00
_cell.angle_gamma   90.00
#
_symmetry.space_group_name_H-M   'P 1'
#
loop_
_entity.id
_entity.type
_entity.pdbx_description
1 polymer ?
#
loop_
_entity_poly.entity_id
_entity_poly.type
_entity_poly.pdbx_seq_one_letter_code
_entity_poly.pdbx_strand_id
1 'polypeptide(L)'
;MGLIGEKLEIDFVISTGDNFYEDGLTGEDDPAFLDSFTSIYTAPSLQKQWYNVLGNHDYRGDVEAQLSPVLTRKDSRWLCSRSFILDAEIAEFVFVDTTPFVDEYFQDPGDSTYDWRGVYQRKEYLSDLLK
;
A
#
# COMPACT_ATOMS: atom_id res chain seq x y z
N MET A 1 -4.96 8.21 15.99
CA MET A 1 -6.02 7.66 15.13
C MET A 1 -7.18 7.03 15.91
N GLY A 2 -6.95 6.15 16.90
CA GLY A 2 -8.03 5.44 17.61
C GLY A 2 -9.16 6.31 18.17
N LEU A 3 -8.83 7.41 18.88
CA LEU A 3 -9.84 8.34 19.42
C LEU A 3 -10.74 8.96 18.35
N ILE A 4 -10.19 9.27 17.17
CA ILE A 4 -10.96 9.84 16.05
C ILE A 4 -11.79 8.76 15.38
N GLY A 5 -11.24 7.56 15.18
CA GLY A 5 -11.97 6.42 14.65
C GLY A 5 -13.18 6.05 15.50
N GLU A 6 -13.07 6.16 16.83
CA GLU A 6 -14.18 5.94 17.77
C GLU A 6 -15.21 7.08 17.68
N LYS A 7 -14.76 8.33 17.71
CA LYS A 7 -15.65 9.50 17.66
C LYS A 7 -16.47 9.60 16.37
N LEU A 8 -15.88 9.21 15.24
CA LEU A 8 -16.51 9.27 13.92
C LEU A 8 -17.13 7.95 13.47
N GLU A 9 -16.97 6.89 14.26
CA GLU A 9 -17.49 5.55 13.96
C GLU A 9 -17.12 5.07 12.53
N ILE A 10 -15.83 5.13 12.19
CA ILE A 10 -15.37 4.85 10.83
C ILE A 10 -15.69 3.42 10.35
N ASP A 11 -15.90 3.27 9.04
CA ASP A 11 -16.15 1.97 8.39
C ASP A 11 -14.85 1.29 7.94
N PHE A 12 -13.88 2.06 7.45
CA PHE A 12 -12.59 1.58 6.96
C PHE A 12 -11.51 2.66 7.08
N VAL A 13 -10.27 2.27 6.82
CA VAL A 13 -9.10 3.17 6.72
C VAL A 13 -8.52 3.08 5.31
N ILE A 14 -8.10 4.22 4.77
CA ILE A 14 -7.35 4.29 3.51
C ILE A 14 -5.90 4.70 3.85
N SER A 15 -4.92 3.90 3.41
CA SER A 15 -3.52 4.29 3.37
C SER A 15 -3.14 4.71 1.95
N THR A 16 -2.50 5.86 1.81
CA THR A 16 -2.16 6.48 0.52
C THR A 16 -0.74 6.16 0.04
N GLY A 17 -0.12 5.10 0.58
CA GLY A 17 1.25 4.71 0.25
C GLY A 17 2.27 5.12 1.30
N ASP A 18 3.51 4.72 1.04
CA ASP A 18 4.65 4.73 1.94
C ASP A 18 4.31 4.07 3.28
N ASN A 19 3.80 2.84 3.18
CA ASN A 19 3.32 2.08 4.31
C ASN A 19 4.47 1.68 5.26
N PHE A 20 5.66 1.42 4.69
CA PHE A 20 6.85 1.03 5.45
C PHE A 20 8.08 1.84 5.03
N TYR A 21 8.57 2.66 5.96
CA TYR A 21 9.80 3.43 5.82
C TYR A 21 11.02 2.67 6.40
N GLU A 22 12.23 2.90 5.89
CA GLU A 22 12.57 3.76 4.75
C GLU A 22 12.48 3.02 3.40
N ASP A 23 12.62 1.69 3.37
CA ASP A 23 12.73 0.93 2.12
C ASP A 23 11.77 -0.27 2.07
N GLY A 24 10.48 -0.03 2.33
CA GLY A 24 9.44 -1.05 2.22
C GLY A 24 9.65 -2.24 3.17
N LEU A 25 9.06 -3.39 2.81
CA LEU A 25 9.32 -4.67 3.47
C LEU A 25 10.40 -5.42 2.71
N THR A 26 11.22 -6.23 3.37
CA THR A 26 12.21 -7.10 2.71
C THR A 26 11.64 -8.43 2.24
N GLY A 27 10.39 -8.74 2.61
CA GLY A 27 9.68 -9.96 2.24
C GLY A 27 8.42 -10.17 3.10
N GLU A 28 7.70 -11.25 2.84
CA GLU A 28 6.44 -11.55 3.54
C GLU A 28 6.62 -11.76 5.05
N ASP A 29 7.80 -12.20 5.48
CA ASP A 29 8.17 -12.48 6.88
C ASP A 29 8.91 -11.32 7.57
N ASP A 30 8.98 -10.15 6.94
CA ASP A 30 9.61 -8.98 7.52
C ASP A 30 8.90 -8.56 8.84
N PRO A 31 9.62 -8.44 9.97
CA PRO A 31 9.03 -8.03 11.25
C PRO A 31 8.41 -6.63 11.20
N ALA A 32 8.83 -5.76 10.26
CA ALA A 32 8.29 -4.40 10.12
C ALA A 32 6.77 -4.40 9.89
N PHE A 33 6.20 -5.43 9.28
CA PHE A 33 4.75 -5.56 9.16
C PHE A 33 4.06 -5.65 10.54
N LEU A 34 4.61 -6.46 11.44
CA LEU A 34 4.10 -6.58 12.80
C LEU A 34 4.39 -5.31 13.61
N ASP A 35 5.61 -4.79 13.50
CA ASP A 35 6.13 -3.73 14.36
C ASP A 35 5.59 -2.34 13.98
N SER A 36 5.23 -2.13 12.71
CA SER A 36 4.80 -0.82 12.19
C SER A 36 3.31 -0.76 11.81
N PHE A 37 2.65 -1.92 11.63
CA PHE A 37 1.22 -1.97 11.33
C PHE A 37 0.42 -2.71 12.40
N THR A 38 0.61 -4.03 12.53
CA THR A 38 -0.29 -4.86 13.34
C THR A 38 -0.28 -4.47 14.83
N SER A 39 0.91 -4.27 15.41
CA SER A 39 1.09 -3.92 16.82
C SER A 39 0.87 -2.45 17.15
N ILE A 40 0.81 -1.59 16.13
CA ILE A 40 0.63 -0.13 16.30
C ILE A 40 -0.85 0.23 16.32
N TYR A 41 -1.62 -0.25 15.35
CA TYR A 41 -3.01 0.14 15.17
C TYR A 41 -3.98 -0.76 15.96
N THR A 42 -3.74 -0.93 17.26
CA THR A 42 -4.46 -1.90 18.11
C THR A 42 -5.77 -1.40 18.70
N ALA A 43 -6.10 -0.11 18.55
CA ALA A 43 -7.33 0.46 19.08
C ALA A 43 -8.57 -0.28 18.50
N PRO A 44 -9.64 -0.54 19.30
CA PRO A 44 -10.83 -1.24 18.83
C PRO A 44 -11.49 -0.58 17.62
N SER A 45 -11.52 0.76 17.58
CA SER A 45 -12.07 1.54 16.47
C SER A 45 -11.28 1.43 15.16
N LEU A 46 -10.06 0.90 15.20
CA LEU A 46 -9.21 0.65 14.03
C LEU A 46 -9.20 -0.82 13.60
N GLN A 47 -9.97 -1.68 14.27
CA GLN A 47 -10.20 -3.07 13.85
C GLN A 47 -11.21 -3.13 12.69
N LYS A 48 -10.87 -2.44 11.61
CA LYS A 48 -11.65 -2.24 10.39
C LYS A 48 -10.82 -2.68 9.18
N GLN A 49 -11.42 -2.75 8.00
CA GLN A 49 -10.66 -2.99 6.77
C GLN A 49 -9.73 -1.80 6.49
N TRP A 50 -8.47 -2.09 6.14
CA TRP A 50 -7.53 -1.11 5.61
C TRP A 50 -7.33 -1.36 4.12
N TYR A 51 -7.58 -0.33 3.32
CA TYR A 51 -7.35 -0.30 1.88
C TYR A 51 -6.07 0.49 1.63
N ASN A 52 -5.03 -0.20 1.15
CA ASN A 52 -3.70 0.35 1.01
C ASN A 52 -3.28 0.35 -0.46
N VAL A 53 -2.60 1.41 -0.86
CA VAL A 53 -1.79 1.45 -2.09
C VAL A 53 -0.32 1.56 -1.72
N LEU A 54 0.55 1.41 -2.72
CA LEU A 54 1.98 1.54 -2.60
C LEU A 54 2.40 3.00 -2.82
N GLY A 55 3.36 3.47 -2.03
CA GLY A 55 4.10 4.71 -2.28
C GLY A 55 5.50 4.43 -2.82
N ASN A 56 6.31 5.47 -2.97
CA ASN A 56 7.66 5.33 -3.51
C ASN A 56 8.60 4.59 -2.56
N HIS A 57 8.43 4.72 -1.24
CA HIS A 57 9.24 3.99 -0.25
C HIS A 57 8.90 2.50 -0.23
N ASP A 58 7.63 2.14 -0.46
CA ASP A 58 7.20 0.75 -0.56
C ASP A 58 7.86 0.03 -1.75
N TYR A 59 8.02 0.76 -2.85
CA TYR A 59 8.74 0.28 -4.02
C TYR A 59 10.24 0.09 -3.80
N ARG A 60 10.83 0.63 -2.74
CA ARG A 60 12.26 0.42 -2.45
C ARG A 60 12.57 -0.92 -1.79
N GLY A 61 11.52 -1.61 -1.31
CA GLY A 61 11.59 -2.97 -0.80
C GLY A 61 10.98 -4.00 -1.76
N ASP A 62 10.44 -5.06 -1.18
CA ASP A 62 9.67 -6.11 -1.84
C ASP A 62 8.20 -5.69 -1.98
N VAL A 63 7.84 -5.22 -3.17
CA VAL A 63 6.47 -4.82 -3.49
C VAL A 63 5.53 -6.02 -3.45
N GLU A 64 5.97 -7.16 -3.96
CA GLU A 64 5.16 -8.37 -4.03
C GLU A 64 4.80 -8.89 -2.63
N ALA A 65 5.68 -8.70 -1.64
CA ALA A 65 5.36 -9.00 -0.26
C ALA A 65 4.14 -8.20 0.24
N GLN A 66 4.12 -6.88 0.02
CA GLN A 66 3.00 -6.01 0.44
C GLN A 66 1.67 -6.38 -0.22
N LEU A 67 1.71 -6.86 -1.45
CA LEU A 67 0.54 -7.28 -2.24
C LEU A 67 0.13 -8.73 -1.97
N SER A 68 0.97 -9.50 -1.28
CA SER A 68 0.76 -10.92 -1.09
C SER A 68 -0.45 -11.19 -0.18
N PRO A 69 -1.29 -12.19 -0.51
CA PRO A 69 -2.34 -12.66 0.39
C PRO A 69 -1.78 -13.25 1.70
N VAL A 70 -0.46 -13.49 1.80
CA VAL A 70 0.19 -13.87 3.07
C VAL A 70 0.03 -12.78 4.12
N LEU A 71 0.21 -11.50 3.79
CA LEU A 71 0.05 -10.41 4.73
C LEU A 71 -1.41 -10.27 5.20
N THR A 72 -2.37 -10.40 4.30
CA THR A 72 -3.81 -10.45 4.66
C THR A 72 -4.13 -11.62 5.58
N ARG A 73 -3.43 -12.76 5.47
CA ARG A 73 -3.60 -13.88 6.41
C ARG A 73 -2.95 -13.61 7.77
N LYS A 74 -1.86 -12.84 7.81
CA LYS A 74 -1.21 -12.42 9.07
C LYS A 74 -2.06 -11.39 9.81
N ASP A 75 -2.69 -10.48 9.08
CA ASP A 75 -3.63 -9.51 9.61
C ASP A 75 -4.74 -9.25 8.59
N SER A 76 -5.96 -9.70 8.90
CA SER A 76 -7.12 -9.60 7.99
C SER A 76 -7.52 -8.18 7.64
N ARG A 77 -7.03 -7.18 8.40
CA ARG A 77 -7.25 -5.77 8.10
C ARG A 77 -6.46 -5.32 6.88
N TRP A 78 -5.37 -6.00 6.53
CA TRP A 78 -4.48 -5.59 5.44
C TRP A 78 -5.02 -6.04 4.07
N LEU A 79 -5.51 -5.09 3.28
CA LEU A 79 -5.74 -5.25 1.84
C LEU A 79 -4.90 -4.23 1.11
N CYS A 80 -3.92 -4.70 0.33
CA CYS A 80 -3.07 -3.85 -0.47
C CYS A 80 -3.13 -4.28 -1.94
N SER A 81 -3.21 -3.31 -2.84
CA SER A 81 -3.22 -3.53 -4.28
C SER A 81 -2.60 -2.33 -4.95
N ARG A 82 -2.00 -2.52 -6.14
CA ARG A 82 -1.38 -1.42 -6.89
C ARG A 82 -2.40 -0.35 -7.24
N SER A 83 -3.50 -0.77 -7.86
CA SER A 83 -4.58 0.12 -8.26
C SER A 83 -5.88 -0.64 -8.27
N PHE A 84 -6.94 -0.02 -7.78
CA PHE A 84 -8.26 -0.64 -7.69
C PHE A 84 -9.32 0.43 -7.46
N ILE A 85 -10.58 0.04 -7.65
CA ILE A 85 -11.73 0.88 -7.35
C ILE A 85 -12.44 0.27 -6.13
N LEU A 86 -12.73 1.11 -5.14
CA LEU A 86 -13.64 0.78 -4.06
C LEU A 86 -14.93 1.57 -4.25
N ASP A 87 -15.99 0.85 -4.61
CA ASP A 87 -17.35 1.38 -4.60
C ASP A 87 -17.90 1.31 -3.17
N ALA A 88 -18.11 2.48 -2.56
CA ALA A 88 -18.70 2.64 -1.23
C ALA A 88 -20.16 3.11 -1.32
N GLU A 89 -20.86 2.77 -2.41
CA GLU A 89 -22.26 3.08 -2.75
C GLU A 89 -22.53 4.57 -3.02
N ILE A 90 -22.15 5.45 -2.09
CA ILE A 90 -22.34 6.90 -2.18
C ILE A 90 -21.10 7.63 -2.71
N ALA A 91 -19.97 6.92 -2.76
CA ALA A 91 -18.69 7.44 -3.21
C ALA A 91 -17.89 6.31 -3.87
N GLU A 92 -17.18 6.65 -4.93
CA GLU A 92 -16.21 5.77 -5.55
C GLU A 92 -14.80 6.29 -5.21
N PHE A 93 -13.96 5.42 -4.67
CA PHE A 93 -12.56 5.72 -4.42
C PHE A 93 -11.71 5.03 -5.48
N VAL A 94 -10.94 5.83 -6.22
CA VAL A 94 -10.00 5.34 -7.23
C VAL A 94 -8.60 5.37 -6.63
N PHE A 95 -8.04 4.18 -6.45
CA PHE A 95 -6.70 3.97 -5.93
C PHE A 95 -5.73 3.80 -7.10
N VAL A 96 -4.68 4.61 -7.14
CA VAL A 96 -3.76 4.71 -8.29
C VAL A 96 -2.33 4.46 -7.84
N ASP A 97 -1.63 3.57 -8.55
CA ASP A 97 -0.22 3.30 -8.38
C ASP A 97 0.59 4.40 -9.07
N THR A 98 0.94 5.43 -8.30
CA THR A 98 1.55 6.64 -8.88
C THR A 98 3.06 6.52 -9.05
N THR A 99 3.74 5.63 -8.31
CA THR A 99 5.20 5.49 -8.35
C THR A 99 5.73 5.22 -9.77
N PRO A 100 5.10 4.34 -10.58
CA PRO A 100 5.52 4.13 -11.97
C PRO A 100 5.37 5.36 -12.90
N PHE A 101 4.66 6.42 -12.52
CA PHE A 101 4.55 7.64 -13.34
C PHE A 101 5.77 8.55 -13.25
N VAL A 102 6.59 8.41 -12.20
CA VAL A 102 7.73 9.30 -11.96
C VAL A 102 8.95 8.81 -12.74
N ASP A 103 9.39 9.60 -13.72
CA ASP A 103 10.52 9.25 -14.60
C ASP A 103 11.85 9.11 -13.85
N GLU A 104 12.05 9.95 -12.83
CA GLU A 104 13.28 9.99 -12.03
C GLU A 104 13.59 8.64 -11.38
N TYR A 105 12.59 7.92 -10.87
CA TYR A 105 12.79 6.62 -10.23
C TYR A 105 13.31 5.53 -11.18
N PHE A 106 13.16 5.70 -12.49
CA PHE A 106 13.70 4.77 -13.50
C PHE A 106 15.03 5.23 -14.08
N GLN A 107 15.25 6.55 -14.17
CA GLN A 107 16.36 7.13 -14.90
C GLN A 107 17.53 7.53 -14.00
N ASP A 108 17.24 8.04 -12.81
CA ASP A 108 18.22 8.55 -11.85
C ASP A 108 17.71 8.38 -10.40
N PRO A 109 17.61 7.14 -9.89
CA PRO A 109 17.02 6.89 -8.57
C PRO A 109 17.96 7.24 -7.40
N GLY A 110 19.13 7.84 -7.67
CA GLY A 110 20.18 8.05 -6.67
C GLY A 110 20.67 6.73 -6.07
N ASP A 111 20.74 6.68 -4.74
CA ASP A 111 21.17 5.48 -3.99
C ASP A 111 20.05 4.45 -3.78
N SER A 112 18.80 4.76 -4.17
CA SER A 112 17.66 3.88 -3.98
C SER A 112 17.54 2.85 -5.11
N THR A 113 17.14 1.63 -4.75
CA THR A 113 16.70 0.62 -5.71
C THR A 113 15.20 0.50 -5.67
N TYR A 114 14.55 0.26 -6.82
CA TYR A 114 13.10 0.11 -6.89
C TYR A 114 12.73 -1.26 -7.47
N ASP A 115 11.75 -1.91 -6.86
CA ASP A 115 11.19 -3.19 -7.31
C ASP A 115 10.12 -2.98 -8.38
N TRP A 116 10.53 -3.15 -9.62
CA TRP A 116 9.67 -2.99 -10.80
C TRP A 116 8.99 -4.29 -11.26
N ARG A 117 8.97 -5.34 -10.44
CA ARG A 117 8.18 -6.55 -10.75
C ARG A 117 6.71 -6.17 -10.92
N GLY A 118 6.05 -6.80 -11.89
CA GLY A 118 4.68 -6.46 -12.27
C GLY A 118 4.52 -5.18 -13.11
N VAL A 119 5.57 -4.34 -13.26
CA VAL A 119 5.52 -3.08 -14.04
C VAL A 119 6.60 -2.98 -15.14
N TYR A 120 7.25 -4.10 -15.49
CA TYR A 120 8.40 -4.17 -16.41
C TYR A 120 8.14 -3.64 -17.84
N GLN A 121 6.88 -3.53 -18.25
CA GLN A 121 6.48 -2.85 -19.49
C GLN A 121 5.81 -1.51 -19.14
N ARG A 122 6.58 -0.62 -18.50
CA ARG A 122 6.10 0.64 -17.91
C ARG A 122 5.11 1.40 -18.79
N LYS A 123 5.39 1.58 -20.09
CA LYS A 123 4.47 2.29 -21.00
C LYS A 123 3.12 1.59 -21.15
N GLU A 124 3.12 0.26 -21.26
CA GLU A 124 1.90 -0.54 -21.37
C GLU A 124 1.13 -0.51 -20.05
N TYR A 125 1.83 -0.71 -18.93
CA TYR A 125 1.28 -0.61 -17.57
C TYR A 125 0.58 0.74 -17.34
N LEU A 126 1.26 1.84 -17.62
CA LEU A 126 0.70 3.19 -17.48
C LEU A 126 -0.49 3.42 -18.43
N SER A 127 -0.45 2.85 -19.64
CA SER A 127 -1.55 2.99 -20.59
C SER A 127 -2.79 2.22 -20.19
N ASP A 128 -2.64 1.09 -19.51
CA ASP A 128 -3.76 0.28 -19.02
C ASP A 128 -4.36 0.86 -17.74
N LEU A 129 -3.55 1.53 -16.91
CA LEU A 129 -4.06 2.20 -15.71
C LEU A 129 -4.92 3.43 -16.02
N LEU A 130 -4.71 4.05 -17.19
CA LEU A 130 -5.44 5.24 -17.64
C LEU A 130 -6.72 4.90 -18.43
N LYS A 131 -7.07 3.61 -18.60
CA LYS A 131 -8.29 3.15 -19.27
C LYS A 131 -9.39 2.83 -18.27
#